data_AF-A0A3N0BS01-F1
#
_entry.id   AF-A0A3N0BS01-F1
#
_cell.length_a   1.000
_cell.length_b   1.000
_cell.length_c   1.000
_cell.angle_alpha   90.00
_cell.angle_beta   90.00
_cell.angle_gamma   90.00
#
_symmetry.space_group_name_H-M   'P 1'
#
loop_
_entity.id
_entity.type
_entity.pdbx_description
1 polymer ?
#
loop_
_entity_poly.entity_id
_entity_poly.type
_entity_poly.pdbx_seq_one_letter_code
_entity_poly.pdbx_strand_id
1 'polypeptide(L)'
;MAAACADAGMPELNRSVIANIESRRRKTVTLEEALTLAFVLDVSLVHLIVPIEEDPKFDAERYLVTPENMFPIDQARAWIKGGFPLSGQDPRMYFSEVPKEEFQPSMPTAEQIASSSADVQYFREVTAMFGFNDKTGEADGVDPEKA
;
A
#
# COMPACT_ATOMS: atom_id res chain seq x y z
N MET A 1 -30.75 2.17 -0.03
CA MET A 1 -29.54 3.00 0.17
C MET A 1 -29.87 4.41 0.69
N ALA A 2 -30.36 5.35 -0.12
CA ALA A 2 -30.60 6.74 0.32
C ALA A 2 -31.40 6.89 1.64
N ALA A 3 -32.48 6.11 1.81
CA ALA A 3 -33.25 6.10 3.05
C ALA A 3 -32.41 5.63 4.25
N ALA A 4 -31.66 4.53 4.09
CA ALA A 4 -30.77 4.02 5.13
C ALA A 4 -29.62 5.00 5.48
N CYS A 5 -29.12 5.78 4.51
CA CYS A 5 -28.15 6.83 4.80
C CYS A 5 -28.77 7.97 5.63
N ALA A 6 -30.03 8.35 5.36
CA ALA A 6 -30.75 9.30 6.18
C ALA A 6 -30.99 8.78 7.60
N ASP A 7 -31.37 7.51 7.74
CA ASP A 7 -31.54 6.84 9.06
C ASP A 7 -30.21 6.77 9.84
N ALA A 8 -29.08 6.68 9.13
CA ALA A 8 -27.73 6.75 9.70
C ALA A 8 -27.24 8.19 10.00
N GLY A 9 -28.12 9.20 9.86
CA GLY A 9 -27.81 10.60 10.18
C GLY A 9 -27.22 11.42 9.03
N MET A 10 -27.27 10.93 7.80
CA MET A 10 -26.71 11.59 6.59
C MET A 10 -27.79 11.84 5.51
N PRO A 11 -28.85 12.63 5.79
CA PRO A 11 -29.95 12.87 4.86
C PRO A 11 -29.54 13.59 3.56
N GLU A 12 -28.42 14.30 3.56
CA GLU A 12 -27.82 14.93 2.39
C GLU A 12 -27.33 13.92 1.35
N LEU A 13 -27.02 12.69 1.76
CA LEU A 13 -26.62 11.58 0.88
C LEU A 13 -27.85 10.96 0.21
N ASN A 14 -28.62 11.81 -0.47
CA ASN A 14 -29.87 11.48 -1.14
C ASN A 14 -29.62 10.76 -2.48
N ARG A 15 -30.70 10.30 -3.12
CA ARG A 15 -30.62 9.52 -4.39
C ARG A 15 -29.85 10.24 -5.50
N SER A 16 -29.98 11.57 -5.59
CA SER A 16 -29.28 12.35 -6.63
C SER A 16 -27.78 12.40 -6.36
N VAL A 17 -27.38 12.60 -5.11
CA VAL A 17 -25.97 12.59 -4.69
C VAL A 17 -25.34 11.23 -4.94
N ILE A 18 -26.00 10.17 -4.49
CA ILE A 18 -25.58 8.78 -4.73
C ILE A 18 -25.40 8.52 -6.22
N ALA A 19 -26.41 8.84 -7.04
CA ALA A 19 -26.35 8.62 -8.48
C ALA A 19 -25.18 9.38 -9.15
N ASN A 20 -24.85 10.58 -8.65
CA ASN A 20 -23.70 11.34 -9.13
C ASN A 20 -22.36 10.71 -8.73
N ILE A 21 -22.28 10.10 -7.56
CA ILE A 21 -21.10 9.35 -7.11
C ILE A 21 -20.93 8.10 -8.00
N GLU A 22 -21.98 7.29 -8.12
CA GLU A 22 -21.97 6.04 -8.91
C GLU A 22 -21.64 6.28 -10.39
N SER A 23 -22.19 7.35 -10.98
CA SER A 23 -21.91 7.74 -12.36
C SER A 23 -20.60 8.50 -12.56
N ARG A 24 -19.80 8.68 -11.51
CA ARG A 24 -18.54 9.46 -11.50
C ARG A 24 -18.70 10.93 -11.91
N ARG A 25 -19.93 11.46 -11.94
CA ARG A 25 -20.21 12.89 -12.16
C ARG A 25 -19.72 13.75 -11.01
N ARG A 26 -19.80 13.20 -9.79
CA ARG A 26 -19.16 13.75 -8.60
C ARG A 26 -17.87 12.98 -8.35
N LYS A 27 -16.73 13.67 -8.47
CA LYS A 27 -15.39 13.06 -8.32
C LYS A 27 -14.88 13.03 -6.87
N THR A 28 -15.56 13.74 -5.97
CA THR A 28 -15.14 13.88 -4.58
C THR A 28 -16.21 13.29 -3.66
N VAL A 29 -15.78 12.48 -2.69
CA VAL A 29 -16.62 11.93 -1.62
C VAL A 29 -15.92 12.32 -0.31
N THR A 30 -16.65 12.90 0.64
CA THR A 30 -16.05 13.24 1.95
C THR A 30 -15.82 11.97 2.77
N LEU A 31 -15.00 12.07 3.82
CA LEU A 31 -14.74 10.92 4.68
C LEU A 31 -16.02 10.45 5.40
N GLU A 32 -16.85 11.39 5.84
CA GLU A 32 -18.13 11.10 6.48
C GLU A 32 -19.08 10.37 5.54
N GLU A 33 -19.19 10.82 4.28
CA GLU A 33 -19.99 10.15 3.26
C GLU A 33 -19.49 8.72 3.00
N ALA A 34 -18.17 8.53 2.89
CA ALA A 34 -17.57 7.21 2.67
C ALA A 34 -17.80 6.26 3.87
N LEU A 35 -17.68 6.76 5.10
CA LEU A 35 -17.97 6.01 6.32
C LEU A 35 -19.44 5.63 6.42
N THR A 36 -20.36 6.56 6.13
CA THR A 36 -21.80 6.25 6.12
C THR A 36 -22.14 5.21 5.05
N LEU A 37 -21.54 5.31 3.86
CA LEU A 37 -21.73 4.31 2.82
C LEU A 37 -21.20 2.94 3.26
N ALA A 38 -19.99 2.87 3.84
CA ALA A 38 -19.43 1.63 4.38
C ALA A 38 -20.35 1.00 5.43
N PHE A 39 -20.84 1.82 6.37
CA PHE A 39 -21.75 1.39 7.44
C PHE A 39 -23.09 0.87 6.89
N VAL A 40 -23.74 1.61 5.98
CA VAL A 40 -25.04 1.23 5.41
C VAL A 40 -24.95 -0.01 4.51
N LEU A 41 -23.81 -0.19 3.84
CA LEU A 41 -23.56 -1.33 2.96
C LEU A 41 -23.06 -2.57 3.71
N ASP A 42 -22.78 -2.46 5.01
CA ASP A 42 -22.18 -3.52 5.83
C ASP A 42 -20.86 -4.04 5.24
N VAL A 43 -19.98 -3.11 4.84
CA VAL A 43 -18.66 -3.42 4.27
C VAL A 43 -17.57 -2.61 4.96
N SER A 44 -16.35 -3.16 5.01
CA SER A 44 -15.19 -2.40 5.48
C SER A 44 -14.89 -1.23 4.55
N LEU A 45 -14.58 -0.06 5.11
CA LEU A 45 -14.21 1.15 4.35
C LEU A 45 -13.06 0.87 3.37
N VAL A 46 -12.10 0.02 3.75
CA VAL A 46 -10.96 -0.33 2.87
C VAL A 46 -11.41 -0.96 1.55
N HIS A 47 -12.54 -1.67 1.54
CA HIS A 47 -13.11 -2.32 0.35
C HIS A 47 -13.93 -1.37 -0.53
N LEU A 48 -14.28 -0.18 -0.03
CA LEU A 48 -14.80 0.91 -0.85
C LEU A 48 -13.68 1.76 -1.48
N ILE A 49 -12.53 1.83 -0.80
CA ILE A 49 -11.37 2.63 -1.22
C ILE A 49 -10.52 1.86 -2.24
N VAL A 50 -10.21 0.60 -1.95
CA VAL A 50 -9.33 -0.24 -2.75
C VAL A 50 -10.16 -1.33 -3.45
N PRO A 51 -10.07 -1.48 -4.78
CA PRO A 51 -10.83 -2.49 -5.53
C PRO A 51 -10.65 -3.90 -4.96
N ILE A 52 -11.75 -4.65 -4.88
CA ILE A 52 -11.76 -6.06 -4.44
C ILE A 52 -11.37 -6.99 -5.58
N GLU A 53 -11.98 -6.76 -6.74
CA GLU A 53 -11.87 -7.57 -7.95
C GLU A 53 -11.00 -6.87 -8.99
N GLU A 54 -10.38 -7.68 -9.85
CA GLU A 54 -9.68 -7.18 -11.03
C GLU A 54 -10.71 -6.60 -12.02
N ASP A 55 -10.71 -5.28 -12.23
CA ASP A 55 -11.45 -4.67 -13.35
C ASP A 55 -10.54 -4.66 -14.58
N PRO A 56 -10.85 -5.41 -15.66
CA PRO A 56 -10.00 -5.46 -16.86
C PRO A 56 -9.75 -4.10 -17.52
N LYS A 57 -10.51 -3.06 -17.15
CA LYS A 57 -10.37 -1.69 -17.67
C LYS A 57 -9.32 -0.84 -16.95
N PHE A 58 -8.92 -1.23 -15.74
CA PHE A 58 -7.92 -0.52 -14.95
C PHE A 58 -6.84 -1.54 -14.62
N ASP A 59 -5.57 -1.23 -14.84
CA ASP A 59 -4.44 -2.15 -14.57
C ASP A 59 -4.59 -2.79 -13.17
N ALA A 60 -5.11 -4.02 -13.14
CA ALA A 60 -6.06 -4.43 -12.09
C ALA A 60 -5.37 -4.96 -10.84
N GLU A 61 -4.04 -4.98 -10.87
CA GLU A 61 -3.19 -5.49 -9.79
C GLU A 61 -2.69 -4.35 -8.89
N ARG A 62 -2.83 -3.08 -9.31
CA ARG A 62 -2.23 -1.93 -8.63
C ARG A 62 -3.23 -0.84 -8.28
N TYR A 63 -3.00 -0.22 -7.14
CA TYR A 63 -3.78 0.87 -6.58
C TYR A 63 -2.97 2.16 -6.48
N LEU A 64 -3.53 3.27 -6.95
CA LEU A 64 -2.98 4.62 -6.80
C LEU A 64 -3.24 5.11 -5.37
N VAL A 65 -2.25 4.95 -4.48
CA VAL A 65 -2.30 5.50 -3.11
C VAL A 65 -2.17 7.03 -3.15
N THR A 66 -1.34 7.54 -4.05
CA THR A 66 -1.26 8.96 -4.39
C THR A 66 -1.22 9.11 -5.92
N PRO A 67 -1.38 10.32 -6.48
CA PRO A 67 -1.39 10.53 -7.93
C PRO A 67 -0.16 9.99 -8.68
N GLU A 68 0.97 9.83 -8.00
CA GLU A 68 2.25 9.39 -8.59
C GLU A 68 2.74 8.04 -8.05
N ASN A 69 2.08 7.47 -7.03
CA ASN A 69 2.56 6.24 -6.38
C ASN A 69 1.52 5.13 -6.46
N MET A 70 1.90 4.06 -7.17
CA MET A 70 1.10 2.84 -7.33
C MET A 70 1.72 1.69 -6.56
N PHE A 71 0.88 0.93 -5.85
CA PHE A 71 1.28 -0.26 -5.11
C PHE A 71 0.36 -1.43 -5.43
N PRO A 72 0.83 -2.68 -5.28
CA PRO A 72 -0.05 -3.84 -5.31
C PRO A 72 -1.28 -3.65 -4.40
N ILE A 73 -2.45 -4.09 -4.87
CA ILE A 73 -3.73 -3.90 -4.17
C ILE A 73 -3.71 -4.45 -2.74
N ASP A 74 -3.13 -5.63 -2.55
CA ASP A 74 -2.98 -6.30 -1.25
C ASP A 74 -2.10 -5.46 -0.30
N GLN A 75 -0.99 -4.92 -0.81
CA GLN A 75 -0.08 -4.06 -0.06
C GLN A 75 -0.77 -2.73 0.32
N ALA A 76 -1.52 -2.11 -0.60
CA ALA A 76 -2.30 -0.91 -0.32
C ALA A 76 -3.36 -1.16 0.77
N ARG A 77 -4.09 -2.29 0.72
CA ARG A 77 -5.05 -2.66 1.78
C ARG A 77 -4.34 -2.90 3.11
N ALA A 78 -3.20 -3.59 3.12
CA ALA A 78 -2.42 -3.83 4.33
C ALA A 78 -1.95 -2.53 4.97
N TRP A 79 -1.50 -1.57 4.16
CA TRP A 79 -1.09 -0.25 4.59
C TRP A 79 -2.23 0.60 5.17
N ILE A 80 -3.40 0.63 4.52
CA ILE A 80 -4.57 1.36 5.05
C ILE A 80 -5.04 0.76 6.37
N LYS A 81 -4.94 -0.56 6.53
CA LYS A 81 -5.31 -1.26 7.77
C LYS A 81 -4.28 -1.11 8.91
N GLY A 82 -3.18 -0.39 8.70
CA GLY A 82 -2.14 -0.26 9.71
C GLY A 82 -1.22 -1.49 9.86
N GLY A 83 -1.30 -2.47 8.94
CA GLY A 83 -0.60 -3.75 9.08
C GLY A 83 0.85 -3.73 8.61
N PHE A 84 1.14 -3.03 7.51
CA PHE A 84 2.49 -2.98 6.92
C PHE A 84 2.77 -1.63 6.22
N PRO A 85 3.97 -1.04 6.38
CA PRO A 85 4.37 0.15 5.63
C PRO A 85 4.49 -0.16 4.14
N LEU A 86 4.32 0.87 3.30
CA LEU A 86 4.60 0.75 1.87
C LEU A 86 6.12 0.65 1.63
N SER A 87 6.51 0.07 0.49
CA SER A 87 7.91 0.02 0.09
C SER A 87 8.54 1.42 0.08
N GLY A 88 9.70 1.58 0.71
CA GLY A 88 10.41 2.86 0.84
C GLY A 88 10.01 3.73 2.03
N GLN A 89 8.95 3.39 2.77
CA GLN A 89 8.63 4.07 4.03
C GLN A 89 9.48 3.53 5.18
N ASP A 90 9.82 4.38 6.15
CA ASP A 90 10.48 3.97 7.39
C ASP A 90 9.47 3.24 8.31
N PRO A 91 9.65 1.93 8.59
CA PRO A 91 8.75 1.20 9.47
C PRO A 91 8.67 1.79 10.87
N ARG A 92 9.75 2.40 11.38
CA ARG A 92 9.76 3.00 12.73
C ARG A 92 8.80 4.19 12.80
N MET A 93 8.83 5.03 11.77
CA MET A 93 7.92 6.18 11.67
C MET A 93 6.50 5.74 11.41
N TYR A 94 6.28 4.73 10.56
CA TYR A 94 4.94 4.24 10.26
C TYR A 94 4.22 3.69 11.48
N PHE A 95 4.94 2.98 12.37
CA PHE A 95 4.36 2.40 13.58
C PHE A 95 4.45 3.30 14.82
N SER A 96 4.94 4.54 14.72
CA SER A 96 5.18 5.40 15.90
C SER A 96 3.91 5.80 16.64
N GLU A 97 2.80 5.94 15.90
CA GLU A 97 1.50 6.37 16.43
C GLU A 97 0.55 5.20 16.71
N VAL A 98 0.98 3.95 16.54
CA VAL A 98 0.14 2.79 16.84
C VAL A 98 -0.01 2.66 18.36
N PRO A 99 -1.25 2.66 18.90
CA PRO A 99 -1.48 2.47 20.33
C PRO A 99 -0.80 1.18 20.82
N LYS A 100 -0.28 1.22 22.04
CA LYS A 100 0.49 0.10 22.62
C LYS A 100 -0.32 -1.21 22.61
N GLU A 101 -1.62 -1.11 22.83
CA GLU A 101 -2.55 -2.24 22.89
C GLU A 101 -2.80 -2.86 21.51
N GLU A 102 -2.64 -2.08 20.44
CA GLU A 102 -2.83 -2.50 19.05
C GLU A 102 -1.52 -2.92 18.38
N PHE A 103 -0.38 -2.52 18.94
CA PHE A 103 0.93 -2.83 18.40
C PHE A 103 1.18 -4.35 18.46
N GLN A 104 1.02 -4.99 17.32
CA GLN A 104 1.38 -6.39 17.12
C GLN A 104 2.76 -6.42 16.48
N PRO A 105 3.84 -6.72 17.23
CA PRO A 105 5.13 -6.94 16.61
C PRO A 105 4.95 -8.09 15.63
N SER A 106 5.14 -7.84 14.34
CA SER A 106 5.28 -8.88 13.35
C SER A 106 6.58 -9.62 13.68
N MET A 107 6.52 -10.55 14.63
CA MET A 107 7.58 -11.54 14.76
C MET A 107 7.41 -12.46 13.56
N PRO A 108 8.35 -12.45 12.59
CA PRO A 108 8.32 -13.45 11.54
C PRO A 108 8.31 -14.83 12.22
N THR A 109 7.46 -15.73 11.74
CA THR A 109 7.41 -17.09 12.28
C THR A 109 8.78 -17.76 12.10
N ALA A 110 9.09 -18.79 12.89
CA ALA A 110 10.34 -19.53 12.73
C ALA A 110 10.52 -20.04 11.28
N GLU A 111 9.43 -20.38 10.60
CA GLU A 111 9.40 -20.75 9.18
C GLU A 111 9.71 -19.58 8.25
N GLN A 112 9.17 -18.38 8.51
CA GLN A 112 9.49 -17.17 7.73
C GLN A 112 10.94 -16.72 7.93
N ILE A 113 11.46 -16.85 9.15
CA ILE A 113 12.88 -16.61 9.46
C ILE A 113 13.75 -17.64 8.70
N ALA A 114 13.36 -18.91 8.69
CA ALA A 114 14.08 -19.98 8.01
C ALA A 114 14.04 -19.82 6.48
N SER A 115 12.88 -19.49 5.90
CA SER A 115 12.73 -19.22 4.46
C SER A 115 13.54 -18.00 4.04
N SER A 116 13.46 -16.89 4.78
CA SER A 116 14.27 -15.70 4.50
C SER A 116 15.77 -15.99 4.63
N SER A 117 16.17 -16.86 5.57
CA SER A 117 17.56 -17.31 5.69
C SER A 117 18.01 -18.16 4.50
N ALA A 118 17.14 -19.04 3.99
CA ALA A 118 17.41 -19.86 2.81
C ALA A 118 17.49 -19.00 1.53
N ASP A 119 16.58 -18.03 1.38
CA ASP A 119 16.58 -17.08 0.26
C ASP A 119 17.83 -16.20 0.28
N VAL A 120 18.25 -15.73 1.47
CA VAL A 120 19.51 -14.97 1.65
C VAL A 120 20.72 -15.84 1.34
N GLN A 121 20.75 -17.11 1.73
CA GLN A 121 21.85 -18.01 1.39
C GLN A 121 21.92 -18.29 -0.10
N TYR A 122 20.79 -18.62 -0.73
CA TYR A 122 20.70 -18.79 -2.17
C TYR A 122 21.17 -17.55 -2.91
N PHE A 123 20.74 -16.36 -2.52
CA PHE A 123 21.17 -15.11 -3.17
C PHE A 123 22.66 -14.85 -2.99
N ARG A 124 23.23 -15.16 -1.81
CA ARG A 124 24.68 -15.08 -1.56
C ARG A 124 25.46 -16.06 -2.44
N GLU A 125 25.00 -17.29 -2.56
CA GLU A 125 25.62 -18.32 -3.40
C GLU A 125 25.55 -17.95 -4.88
N VAL A 126 24.40 -17.51 -5.37
CA VAL A 126 24.22 -17.02 -6.75
C VAL A 126 25.11 -15.80 -7.01
N THR A 127 25.16 -14.83 -6.09
CA THR A 127 26.03 -13.65 -6.23
C THR A 127 27.51 -14.03 -6.26
N ALA A 128 27.92 -14.99 -5.42
CA ALA A 128 29.29 -15.51 -5.41
C ALA A 128 29.62 -16.34 -6.67
N MET A 129 28.64 -17.05 -7.23
CA MET A 129 28.80 -17.91 -8.41
C MET A 129 28.86 -17.10 -9.71
N PHE A 130 28.08 -16.02 -9.81
CA PHE A 130 27.96 -15.21 -11.03
C PHE A 130 28.72 -13.88 -10.99
N GLY A 131 29.37 -13.53 -9.87
CA GLY A 131 30.39 -12.49 -9.79
C GLY A 131 29.97 -11.13 -10.36
N PHE A 132 28.98 -10.48 -9.75
CA PHE A 132 28.68 -9.07 -10.05
C PHE A 132 29.84 -8.19 -9.56
N ASN A 133 30.78 -7.92 -10.46
CA ASN A 133 31.95 -7.07 -10.24
C ASN A 133 31.52 -5.60 -10.36
N ASP A 134 31.51 -4.86 -9.26
CA ASP A 134 31.30 -3.41 -9.27
C ASP A 134 32.52 -2.73 -9.90
N LYS A 135 32.44 -2.46 -11.21
CA LYS A 135 33.37 -1.57 -11.91
C LYS A 135 32.87 -0.13 -11.81
N THR A 136 32.90 0.46 -10.63
CA THR A 136 32.90 1.93 -10.49
C THR A 136 33.94 2.35 -9.45
N GLY A 137 35.21 2.32 -9.85
CA GLY A 137 36.31 2.71 -8.98
C GLY A 137 37.69 2.68 -9.64
N GLU A 138 37.82 3.15 -10.88
CA GLU A 138 39.15 3.55 -11.38
C GLU A 138 39.38 5.02 -11.02
N ALA A 139 40.14 5.22 -9.95
CA ALA A 139 40.81 6.47 -9.66
C ALA A 139 41.95 6.65 -10.68
N ASP A 140 41.83 7.66 -11.54
CA ASP A 140 42.91 8.15 -12.37
C ASP A 140 44.05 8.65 -11.48
N GLY A 141 45.05 7.79 -11.28
CA GLY A 141 46.36 8.17 -10.76
C GLY A 141 47.14 8.91 -11.85
N VAL A 142 47.23 10.23 -11.74
CA VAL A 142 48.15 11.05 -12.52
C VAL A 142 49.59 10.73 -12.08
N ASP A 143 50.38 10.20 -13.01
CA ASP A 143 51.82 9.94 -12.86
C ASP A 143 52.62 11.25 -13.04
N PRO A 144 53.37 11.74 -12.03
CA PRO A 144 54.00 13.06 -12.07
C PRO A 144 55.36 13.13 -12.78
N GLU A 145 55.85 12.08 -13.47
CA GLU A 145 57.20 12.07 -14.06
C GLU A 145 57.29 12.16 -15.60
N LYS A 146 56.35 12.84 -16.27
CA LYS A 146 56.57 13.30 -17.65
C LYS A 146 56.23 14.78 -17.84
N ALA A 147 57.24 15.62 -17.59
CA ALA A 147 57.35 16.99 -18.09
C ALA A 147 58.32 17.04 -19.27
#